data_AF-A0A7Z2M736-F1
#
_entry.id   AF-A0A7Z2M736-F1
#
_cell.length_a   1.000
_cell.length_b   1.000
_cell.length_c   1.000
_cell.angle_alpha   90.00
_cell.angle_beta   90.00
_cell.angle_gamma   90.00
#
_symmetry.space_group_name_H-M   'P 1'
#
loop_
_entity.id
_entity.type
_entity.pdbx_description
1 polymer ?
#
loop_
_entity_poly.entity_id
_entity_poly.type
_entity_poly.pdbx_seq_one_letter_code
_entity_poly.pdbx_strand_id
1 'polypeptide(L)' 'MTSRRNIEQTYRTWSSPILLELKKREHQMAPVERQALENVLVERRLLDIGNPDGIERRRNSGD' A
#
# COMPACT_ATOMS: atom_id res chain seq x y z
N MET A 1 19.94 -15.67 8.51
CA MET A 1 18.47 -15.75 8.59
C MET A 1 17.89 -14.47 8.02
N THR A 2 16.94 -14.55 7.09
CA THR A 2 16.26 -13.36 6.56
C THR A 2 15.36 -12.78 7.63
N SER A 3 15.53 -11.50 7.96
CA SER A 3 14.69 -10.84 8.97
C SER A 3 13.24 -10.76 8.48
N ARG A 4 12.27 -10.92 9.39
CA ARG A 4 10.84 -10.72 9.10
C ARG A 4 10.58 -9.36 8.46
N ARG A 5 11.34 -8.33 8.87
CA ARG A 5 11.28 -6.97 8.30
C ARG A 5 11.62 -6.97 6.80
N ASN A 6 12.66 -7.71 6.40
CA ASN A 6 13.07 -7.77 4.99
C ASN A 6 12.02 -8.49 4.14
N ILE A 7 11.42 -9.56 4.67
CA ILE A 7 10.34 -10.29 3.98
C ILE A 7 9.12 -9.38 3.78
N GLU A 8 8.70 -8.66 4.84
CA GLU A 8 7.58 -7.73 4.74
C GLU A 8 7.87 -6.59 3.76
N GLN A 9 9.07 -6.03 3.80
CA GLN A 9 9.50 -4.98 2.87
C GLN A 9 9.49 -5.48 1.43
N THR A 10 10.07 -6.65 1.14
CA THR A 10 10.04 -7.24 -0.20
C THR A 10 8.61 -7.46 -0.67
N TYR A 11 7.76 -8.04 0.18
CA TYR A 11 6.36 -8.27 -0.16
C TYR A 11 5.62 -6.96 -0.44
N ARG A 12 5.79 -5.92 0.38
CA ARG A 12 5.23 -4.58 0.15
C ARG A 12 5.70 -4.01 -1.19
N THR A 13 7.01 -4.00 -1.43
CA THR A 13 7.59 -3.44 -2.66
C THR A 13 7.02 -4.11 -3.91
N TRP A 14 6.87 -5.43 -3.90
CA TRP A 14 6.42 -6.19 -5.08
C TRP A 14 4.89 -6.18 -5.24
N SER A 15 4.13 -6.13 -4.14
CA SER A 15 2.66 -6.13 -4.18
C SER A 15 2.06 -4.75 -4.45
N SER A 16 2.68 -3.65 -4.00
CA SER A 16 2.19 -2.29 -4.22
C SER A 16 1.82 -1.96 -5.67
N PRO A 17 2.67 -2.20 -6.70
CA PRO A 17 2.30 -1.90 -8.08
C PRO A 17 1.10 -2.73 -8.57
N ILE A 18 0.98 -3.98 -8.10
CA ILE A 18 -0.15 -4.86 -8.45
C ILE A 18 -1.45 -4.31 -7.86
N LEU A 19 -1.44 -3.94 -6.58
CA LEU A 19 -2.62 -3.39 -5.89
C LEU A 19 -3.07 -2.06 -6.50
N LEU A 20 -2.13 -1.20 -6.90
CA LEU A 20 -2.44 0.06 -7.58
C LEU A 20 -3.00 -0.16 -8.99
N GLU A 21 -2.48 -1.14 -9.73
CA GLU A 21 -3.03 -1.50 -11.04
C GLU A 21 -4.44 -2.10 -10.92
N LEU A 22 -4.68 -2.92 -9.90
CA LEU A 22 -6.00 -3.42 -9.56
C LEU A 22 -6.98 -2.28 -9.24
N LYS A 23 -6.54 -1.25 -8.50
CA LYS A 23 -7.38 -0.09 -8.18
C LYS A 23 -7.85 0.65 -9.45
N LYS A 24 -6.98 0.83 -10.44
CA LYS A 24 -7.37 1.44 -11.74
C LYS A 24 -8.49 0.66 -12.45
N ARG A 25 -8.57 -0.65 -12.22
CA ARG A 25 -9.54 -1.57 -12.83
C ARG A 25 -10.69 -1.93 -11.91
N GLU A 26 -10.85 -1.23 -10.77
CA GLU A 26 -11.87 -1.57 -9.77
C GLU A 26 -13.29 -1.56 -10.34
N HIS A 27 -13.55 -0.76 -11.37
CA HIS A 27 -14.84 -0.71 -12.06
C HIS A 27 -15.26 -2.05 -12.70
N GLN A 28 -14.32 -2.97 -12.90
CA GLN A 28 -14.56 -4.31 -13.47
C GLN A 28 -14.79 -5.37 -12.39
N MET A 29 -14.68 -5.00 -11.10
CA MET A 29 -14.75 -5.93 -9.98
C MET A 29 -16.13 -5.98 -9.36
N ALA A 30 -16.49 -7.13 -8.80
CA ALA A 30 -17.69 -7.27 -7.99
C ALA A 30 -17.61 -6.33 -6.77
N PRO A 31 -18.75 -5.88 -6.22
CA PRO A 31 -18.75 -4.95 -5.08
C PRO A 31 -17.93 -5.44 -3.88
N VAL A 32 -17.98 -6.74 -3.58
CA VAL A 32 -17.21 -7.34 -2.47
C VAL A 32 -15.70 -7.29 -2.70
N GLU A 33 -15.26 -7.51 -3.94
CA GLU A 33 -13.85 -7.48 -4.31
C GLU A 33 -13.30 -6.05 -4.26
N ARG A 34 -14.11 -5.07 -4.71
CA ARG A 34 -13.76 -3.65 -4.57
C ARG A 34 -13.55 -3.23 -3.13
N GLN A 35 -14.47 -3.64 -2.24
CA GLN A 35 -14.35 -3.32 -0.82
C GLN A 35 -13.11 -3.95 -0.20
N ALA A 36 -12.84 -5.23 -0.52
CA ALA A 36 -11.63 -5.91 -0.05
C ALA A 36 -10.35 -5.22 -0.54
N LEU A 37 -10.31 -4.83 -1.82
CA LEU A 37 -9.18 -4.10 -2.40
C LEU A 37 -8.97 -2.74 -1.71
N GLU A 38 -10.04 -1.99 -1.47
CA GLU A 38 -9.98 -0.70 -0.77
C GLU A 38 -9.42 -0.85 0.65
N ASN A 39 -9.91 -1.83 1.41
CA ASN A 39 -9.40 -2.11 2.76
C ASN A 39 -7.89 -2.35 2.74
N VAL A 40 -7.42 -3.23 1.84
CA VAL A 40 -5.99 -3.52 1.70
C VAL A 40 -5.19 -2.26 1.36
N LEU A 41 -5.69 -1.41 0.45
CA LEU A 41 -5.00 -0.18 0.07
C LEU A 41 -4.93 0.82 1.23
N VAL A 42 -5.97 0.91 2.07
CA VAL A 42 -5.98 1.71 3.30
C VAL A 42 -4.98 1.17 4.34
N GLU A 43 -5.03 -0.13 4.63
CA GLU A 43 -4.11 -0.78 5.58
C GLU A 43 -2.64 -0.63 5.14
N ARG A 44 -2.41 -0.65 3.83
CA ARG A 44 -1.09 -0.44 3.23
C ARG A 44 -0.70 1.03 3.08
N ARG A 45 -1.61 1.97 3.39
CA ARG A 45 -1.44 3.42 3.21
C ARG A 45 -1.06 3.80 1.77
N LEU A 46 -1.68 3.12 0.80
CA LEU A 46 -1.50 3.36 -0.64
C LEU A 46 -2.51 4.35 -1.22
N LEU A 47 -3.54 4.72 -0.44
CA LEU A 47 -4.48 5.79 -0.79
C LEU A 47 -4.13 7.06 0.01
N ASP A 48 -4.17 8.22 -0.64
CA ASP A 48 -4.10 9.52 0.02
C ASP A 48 -5.50 9.87 0.58
N ILE A 49 -5.84 9.26 1.71
CA ILE A 49 -7.11 9.49 2.45
C ILE A 49 -7.01 10.65 3.47
N GLY A 50 -5.97 11.49 3.39
CA GLY A 50 -5.65 12.54 4.37
C GLY A 50 -4.93 11.95 5.59
N ASN A 51 -3.78 12.42 6.08
CA ASN A 51 -3.29 13.80 6.28
C ASN A 51 -2.03 14.11 5.43
N PRO A 52 -2.02 15.19 4.63
CA PRO A 52 -0.81 15.66 3.94
C PRO A 52 0.26 16.25 4.87
N ASP A 53 -0.04 16.48 6.15
CA ASP A 53 0.86 17.11 7.13
C ASP A 53 1.71 16.11 7.95
N GLY A 54 1.75 14.84 7.54
CA GLY A 54 2.62 13.85 8.17
C GLY A 54 4.09 14.11 7.82
N ILE A 55 4.77 14.94 8.63
CA ILE A 55 6.23 15.20 8.65
C ILE A 55 7.08 13.89 8.65
N GLU A 56 6.47 12.73 8.84
CA GLU A 56 7.12 11.41 8.77
C GLU A 56 7.43 10.88 7.36
N ARG A 57 7.01 11.53 6.26
CA ARG A 57 7.38 11.04 4.92
C ARG A 57 8.88 11.22 4.55
N ARG A 58 9.70 11.95 5.32
CA ARG A 58 11.15 12.15 5.04
C ARG A 58 12.07 12.35 6.27
N ARG A 59 12.03 11.48 7.27
CA ARG A 59 13.19 11.33 8.17
C ARG A 59 13.65 9.88 8.24
N ASN A 60 14.22 9.41 7.15
CA ASN A 60 15.29 8.41 7.18
C ASN A 60 16.13 8.51 5.90
N SER A 61 16.73 9.67 5.69
CA SER A 61 18.06 9.75 5.08
C SER A 61 18.97 10.08 6.25
N GLY A 62 19.76 9.08 6.65
CA GLY A 62 20.68 9.19 7.78
C GLY A 62 21.70 10.30 7.60
N ASP A 63 22.19 10.73 8.75
CA ASP A 63 23.51 11.32 9.01
C ASP A 63 24.62 10.70 8.14
#